data_AF-A0A851AGM5-F1
#
_entry.id   AF-A0A851AGM5-F1
#
_cell.length_a   1.000
_cell.length_b   1.000
_cell.length_c   1.000
_cell.angle_alpha   90.00
_cell.angle_beta   90.00
_cell.angle_gamma   90.00
#
_symmetry.space_group_name_H-M   'P 1'
#
loop_
_entity.id
_entity.type
_entity.pdbx_description
1 polymer ?
#
loop_
_entity_poly.entity_id
_entity_poly.type
_entity_poly.pdbx_seq_one_letter_code
_entity_poly.pdbx_strand_id
1 'polypeptide(L)'
;PLLLQVCFIGRSNVGKSSLIRALFSLSPEVEVRVSKTPGHTKKMNFFKVGKYFMLVDMPGYGYRAPQDFVEMVEAYLQERHNLKRTFLLVDGVVGLQKTDHIAVEMLEEFGIPYVMVLTKIDRASRGLLLKNVLEIQEFVKEKTQGCFPQLFLVSSLEFSGVHLLRCFVAHVTGNLPTVGTS
;
A
#
# COMPACT_ATOMS: atom_id res chain seq x y z
N PRO A 1 -24.68 3.29 4.80
CA PRO A 1 -23.70 2.21 5.05
C PRO A 1 -22.27 2.74 5.06
N LEU A 2 -21.43 2.28 5.99
CA LEU A 2 -19.99 2.61 5.97
C LEU A 2 -19.35 1.94 4.74
N LEU A 3 -18.70 2.73 3.89
CA LEU A 3 -18.00 2.21 2.71
C LEU A 3 -16.83 1.31 3.13
N LEU A 4 -16.54 0.28 2.32
CA LEU A 4 -15.32 -0.51 2.51
C LEU A 4 -14.08 0.37 2.39
N GLN A 5 -13.02 0.03 3.10
CA GLN A 5 -11.79 0.79 3.11
C GLN A 5 -10.61 -0.04 2.61
N VAL A 6 -9.72 0.61 1.88
CA VAL A 6 -8.36 0.13 1.63
C VAL A 6 -7.38 1.23 2.02
N CYS A 7 -6.26 0.88 2.65
CA CYS A 7 -5.26 1.86 3.02
C CYS A 7 -3.92 1.58 2.36
N PHE A 8 -3.16 2.64 2.13
CA PHE A 8 -1.81 2.59 1.59
C PHE A 8 -0.86 3.18 2.62
N ILE A 9 0.19 2.45 2.94
CA ILE A 9 1.21 2.81 3.92
C ILE A 9 2.59 2.40 3.41
N GLY A 10 3.63 3.06 3.88
CA GLY A 10 5.01 2.76 3.48
C GLY A 10 5.96 3.86 3.93
N ARG A 11 7.26 3.68 3.73
CA ARG A 11 8.25 4.71 4.09
C ARG A 11 8.01 6.05 3.40
N SER A 12 8.47 7.13 4.03
CA SER A 12 8.61 8.42 3.35
C SER A 12 9.35 8.25 2.01
N ASN A 13 8.82 8.87 0.96
CA ASN A 13 9.35 8.80 -0.41
C ASN A 13 9.36 7.41 -1.06
N VAL A 14 8.66 6.40 -0.53
CA VAL A 14 8.55 5.06 -1.16
C VAL A 14 7.81 5.07 -2.50
N GLY A 15 7.10 6.15 -2.83
CA GLY A 15 6.30 6.27 -4.07
C GLY A 15 4.80 6.07 -3.88
N LYS A 16 4.31 6.07 -2.62
CA LYS A 16 2.88 5.95 -2.28
C LYS A 16 1.97 6.91 -3.02
N SER A 17 2.25 8.20 -2.95
CA SER A 17 1.44 9.22 -3.63
C SER A 17 1.43 9.07 -5.15
N SER A 18 2.58 8.71 -5.75
CA SER A 18 2.69 8.44 -7.18
C SER A 18 1.88 7.20 -7.59
N LEU A 19 1.92 6.15 -6.78
CA LEU A 19 1.18 4.92 -7.03
C LEU A 19 -0.33 5.15 -6.91
N ILE A 20 -0.78 5.85 -5.87
CA ILE A 20 -2.20 6.20 -5.70
C ILE A 20 -2.69 6.99 -6.92
N ARG A 21 -1.94 8.00 -7.35
CA ARG A 21 -2.28 8.78 -8.54
C ARG A 21 -2.33 7.92 -9.81
N ALA A 22 -1.43 6.96 -9.98
CA ALA A 22 -1.43 6.05 -11.13
C ALA A 22 -2.60 5.05 -11.09
N LEU A 23 -2.94 4.52 -9.90
CA LEU A 23 -4.07 3.61 -9.71
C LEU A 23 -5.41 4.29 -10.01
N PHE A 24 -5.56 5.54 -9.58
CA PHE A 24 -6.83 6.27 -9.61
C PHE A 24 -6.82 7.46 -10.57
N SER A 25 -6.04 7.38 -11.65
CA SER A 25 -5.90 8.47 -12.64
C SER A 25 -7.20 8.88 -13.34
N LEU A 26 -8.24 8.04 -13.28
CA LEU A 26 -9.57 8.28 -13.85
C LEU A 26 -10.62 8.67 -12.78
N SER A 27 -10.20 8.87 -11.53
CA SER A 27 -11.05 9.25 -10.40
C SER A 27 -10.67 10.66 -9.92
N PRO A 28 -11.29 11.73 -10.47
CA PRO A 28 -10.91 13.11 -10.18
C PRO A 28 -11.00 13.48 -8.70
N GLU A 29 -11.82 12.77 -7.93
CA GLU A 29 -11.98 12.94 -6.48
C GLU A 29 -10.77 12.42 -5.66
N VAL A 30 -9.86 11.66 -6.26
CA VAL A 30 -8.63 11.16 -5.62
C VAL A 30 -7.45 12.10 -5.92
N GLU A 31 -7.47 13.29 -5.31
CA GLU A 31 -6.45 14.32 -5.54
C GLU A 31 -5.27 14.17 -4.57
N VAL A 32 -4.28 13.35 -4.95
CA VAL A 32 -3.05 13.17 -4.14
C VAL A 32 -1.91 14.04 -4.66
N ARG A 33 -1.32 14.84 -3.76
CA ARG A 33 -0.12 15.62 -4.04
C ARG A 33 1.13 14.74 -4.00
N VAL A 34 1.91 14.78 -5.08
CA VAL A 34 3.20 14.08 -5.18
C VAL A 34 4.32 15.07 -4.85
N SER A 35 5.10 14.77 -3.79
CA SER A 35 6.26 15.57 -3.40
C SER A 35 7.50 14.69 -3.32
N LYS A 36 8.65 15.25 -3.72
CA LYS A 36 9.97 14.64 -3.51
C LYS A 36 10.50 14.87 -2.08
N THR A 37 9.91 15.83 -1.35
CA THR A 37 10.32 16.17 0.02
C THR A 37 9.72 15.17 1.01
N PRO A 38 10.54 14.47 1.82
CA PRO A 38 10.04 13.53 2.83
C PRO A 38 9.13 14.22 3.86
N GLY A 39 8.11 13.49 4.34
CA GLY A 39 7.16 13.99 5.36
C GLY A 39 6.05 14.89 4.81
N HIS A 40 5.72 14.81 3.51
CA HIS A 40 4.64 15.62 2.92
C HIS A 40 3.25 15.20 3.43
N THR A 41 2.98 13.90 3.49
CA THR A 41 1.76 13.36 4.10
C THR A 41 1.97 13.25 5.60
N LYS A 42 1.50 14.25 6.37
CA LYS A 42 1.57 14.27 7.84
C LYS A 42 0.28 13.84 8.54
N LYS A 43 -0.82 13.77 7.79
CA LYS A 43 -2.15 13.35 8.25
C LYS A 43 -2.63 12.19 7.40
N MET A 44 -3.51 11.35 7.95
CA MET A 44 -4.27 10.42 7.11
C MET A 44 -5.22 11.19 6.21
N ASN A 45 -5.16 10.92 4.91
CA ASN A 45 -6.10 11.49 3.94
C ASN A 45 -7.10 10.42 3.51
N PHE A 46 -8.38 10.79 3.49
CA PHE A 46 -9.48 9.93 3.10
C PHE A 46 -10.04 10.42 1.77
N PHE A 47 -9.98 9.55 0.76
CA PHE A 47 -10.54 9.82 -0.56
C PHE A 47 -11.69 8.85 -0.80
N LYS A 48 -12.87 9.37 -1.13
CA LYS A 48 -13.96 8.53 -1.62
C LYS A 48 -13.63 8.14 -3.07
N VAL A 49 -13.82 6.89 -3.46
CA VAL A 49 -13.66 6.44 -4.86
C VAL A 49 -15.05 6.15 -5.41
N GLY A 50 -15.62 7.10 -6.14
CA GLY A 50 -17.00 7.09 -6.60
C GLY A 50 -18.00 6.79 -5.48
N LYS A 51 -18.84 5.77 -5.67
CA LYS A 51 -19.76 5.25 -4.63
C LYS A 51 -19.29 3.92 -4.03
N TYR A 52 -18.08 3.49 -4.35
CA TYR A 52 -17.66 2.10 -4.23
C TYR A 52 -16.94 1.82 -2.91
N PHE A 53 -15.91 2.60 -2.60
CA PHE A 53 -15.10 2.41 -1.40
C PHE A 53 -14.39 3.71 -1.00
N MET A 54 -13.68 3.66 0.12
CA MET A 54 -12.85 4.74 0.64
C MET A 54 -11.38 4.32 0.61
N LEU A 55 -10.56 5.13 -0.04
CA LEU A 55 -9.11 5.02 -0.08
C LEU A 55 -8.52 5.84 1.07
N VAL A 56 -7.62 5.24 1.83
CA VAL A 56 -6.93 5.90 2.94
C VAL A 56 -5.44 5.99 2.63
N ASP A 57 -4.94 7.22 2.46
CA ASP A 57 -3.53 7.51 2.31
C ASP A 57 -2.92 7.80 3.69
N MET A 58 -2.23 6.82 4.27
CA MET A 58 -1.57 6.98 5.57
C MET A 58 -0.31 7.85 5.43
N PRO A 59 0.11 8.55 6.49
CA PRO A 59 1.44 9.16 6.50
C PRO A 59 2.54 8.12 6.24
N GLY A 60 3.71 8.60 5.81
CA GLY A 60 4.87 7.74 5.67
C GLY A 60 5.56 7.52 7.02
N TYR A 61 6.02 6.29 7.28
CA TYR A 61 6.87 6.00 8.44
C TYR A 61 8.37 6.18 8.12
N GLY A 62 9.20 6.13 9.17
CA GLY A 62 10.64 6.31 9.08
C GLY A 62 11.07 7.77 9.04
N TYR A 63 11.94 8.14 8.09
CA TYR A 63 12.52 9.49 8.04
C TYR A 63 11.44 10.58 7.90
N ARG A 64 11.43 11.53 8.85
CA ARG A 64 10.44 12.62 8.96
C ARG A 64 8.98 12.15 9.07
N ALA A 65 8.75 10.97 9.64
CA ALA A 65 7.42 10.59 10.10
C ALA A 65 6.93 11.56 11.20
N PRO A 66 5.61 11.78 11.32
CA PRO A 66 5.03 12.44 12.50
C PRO A 66 5.44 11.75 13.80
N GLN A 67 5.60 12.49 14.90
CA GLN A 67 5.97 11.91 16.20
C GLN A 67 4.90 10.96 16.73
N ASP A 68 3.64 11.29 16.45
CA ASP A 68 2.42 10.56 16.78
C ASP A 68 2.02 9.53 15.72
N PHE A 69 2.93 9.18 14.79
CA PHE A 69 2.62 8.28 13.67
C PHE A 69 2.05 6.93 14.15
N VAL A 70 2.72 6.31 15.15
CA VAL A 70 2.35 4.99 15.65
C VAL A 70 0.96 5.07 16.29
N GLU A 71 0.77 5.95 17.28
CA GLU A 71 -0.52 6.15 17.95
C GLU A 71 -1.66 6.43 16.96
N MET A 72 -1.42 7.27 15.95
CA MET A 72 -2.44 7.63 14.96
C MET A 72 -2.80 6.44 14.04
N VAL A 73 -1.82 5.64 13.63
CA VAL A 73 -2.06 4.46 12.77
C VAL A 73 -2.68 3.32 13.57
N GLU A 74 -2.21 3.06 14.79
CA GLU A 74 -2.76 2.05 15.69
C GLU A 74 -4.23 2.33 16.01
N ALA A 75 -4.55 3.55 16.44
CA ALA A 75 -5.92 3.96 16.73
C ALA A 75 -6.85 3.75 15.52
N TYR A 76 -6.36 4.05 14.32
CA TYR A 76 -7.12 3.81 13.10
C TYR A 76 -7.27 2.31 12.77
N LEU A 77 -6.21 1.51 12.92
CA LEU A 77 -6.25 0.09 12.56
C LEU A 77 -7.13 -0.72 13.52
N GLN A 78 -7.17 -0.37 14.81
CA GLN A 78 -7.96 -1.08 15.83
C GLN A 78 -9.48 -0.88 15.68
N GLU A 79 -9.93 0.31 15.27
CA GLU A 79 -11.36 0.64 15.24
C GLU A 79 -12.09 0.24 13.94
N ARG A 80 -11.36 -0.14 12.88
CA ARG A 80 -11.89 -0.14 11.51
C ARG A 80 -12.21 -1.53 10.97
N HIS A 81 -13.33 -2.08 11.40
CA HIS A 81 -13.89 -3.35 10.87
C HIS A 81 -14.21 -3.33 9.36
N ASN A 82 -14.33 -2.15 8.74
CA ASN A 82 -14.56 -2.01 7.30
C ASN A 82 -13.27 -1.96 6.46
N LEU A 83 -12.08 -2.00 7.07
CA LEU A 83 -10.81 -2.09 6.37
C LEU A 83 -10.63 -3.49 5.77
N LYS A 84 -10.52 -3.56 4.44
CA LYS A 84 -10.42 -4.83 3.69
C LYS A 84 -9.00 -5.26 3.38
N ARG A 85 -8.12 -4.31 3.11
CA ARG A 85 -6.71 -4.60 2.84
C ARG A 85 -5.84 -3.37 3.08
N THR A 86 -4.69 -3.61 3.69
CA THR A 86 -3.58 -2.67 3.78
C THR A 86 -2.55 -2.94 2.68
N PHE A 87 -2.16 -1.93 1.93
CA PHE A 87 -1.12 -2.00 0.91
C PHE A 87 0.18 -1.42 1.50
N LEU A 88 1.09 -2.30 1.90
CA LEU A 88 2.39 -1.95 2.46
C LEU A 88 3.42 -1.80 1.33
N LEU A 89 3.88 -0.58 1.09
CA LEU A 89 4.77 -0.27 0.00
C LEU A 89 6.24 -0.38 0.44
N VAL A 90 7.05 -0.99 -0.42
CA VAL A 90 8.51 -1.11 -0.30
C VAL A 90 9.14 -0.58 -1.58
N ASP A 91 10.25 0.17 -1.47
CA ASP A 91 10.95 0.73 -2.63
C ASP A 91 11.80 -0.37 -3.28
N GLY A 92 11.58 -0.64 -4.57
CA GLY A 92 12.28 -1.67 -5.34
C GLY A 92 13.79 -1.49 -5.48
N VAL A 93 14.31 -0.27 -5.27
CA VAL A 93 15.75 0.01 -5.26
C VAL A 93 16.35 -0.20 -3.87
N VAL A 94 15.59 0.13 -2.82
CA VAL A 94 16.09 0.07 -1.43
C VAL A 94 15.89 -1.31 -0.80
N GLY A 95 14.87 -2.05 -1.24
CA GLY A 95 14.47 -3.31 -0.62
C GLY A 95 13.88 -3.11 0.77
N LEU A 96 13.65 -4.22 1.47
CA LEU A 96 13.09 -4.24 2.82
C LEU A 96 14.05 -3.56 3.82
N GLN A 97 13.52 -2.77 4.76
CA GLN A 97 14.30 -2.11 5.80
C GLN A 97 13.74 -2.41 7.19
N LYS A 98 14.56 -2.14 8.23
CA LYS A 98 14.16 -2.28 9.65
C LYS A 98 12.81 -1.64 9.98
N THR A 99 12.53 -0.46 9.43
CA THR A 99 11.25 0.22 9.66
C THR A 99 10.07 -0.43 8.94
N ASP A 100 10.30 -1.15 7.85
CA ASP A 100 9.26 -1.97 7.21
C ASP A 100 8.94 -3.20 8.06
N HIS A 101 9.94 -3.81 8.71
CA HIS A 101 9.71 -4.93 9.65
C HIS A 101 8.82 -4.53 10.82
N ILE A 102 9.06 -3.37 11.43
CA ILE A 102 8.21 -2.84 12.52
C ILE A 102 6.77 -2.64 12.03
N ALA A 103 6.57 -2.11 10.82
CA ALA A 103 5.24 -1.95 10.25
C ALA A 103 4.55 -3.30 10.00
N VAL A 104 5.30 -4.33 9.60
CA VAL A 104 4.79 -5.70 9.44
C VAL A 104 4.40 -6.30 10.80
N GLU A 105 5.27 -6.19 11.81
CA GLU A 105 5.02 -6.68 13.17
C GLU A 105 3.72 -6.09 13.72
N MET A 106 3.53 -4.78 13.60
CA MET A 106 2.30 -4.08 13.99
C MET A 106 1.06 -4.61 13.24
N LEU A 107 1.16 -4.85 11.93
CA LEU A 107 0.03 -5.39 11.15
C LEU A 107 -0.32 -6.83 11.55
N GLU A 108 0.69 -7.67 11.82
CA GLU A 108 0.51 -9.05 12.28
C GLU A 108 -0.08 -9.10 13.70
N GLU A 109 0.42 -8.26 14.63
CA GLU A 109 -0.07 -8.18 16.00
C GLU A 109 -1.55 -7.79 16.07
N PHE A 110 -1.99 -6.83 15.25
CA PHE A 110 -3.38 -6.43 15.18
C PHE A 110 -4.24 -7.29 14.23
N GLY A 111 -3.68 -8.34 13.62
CA GLY A 111 -4.40 -9.22 12.70
C GLY A 111 -4.94 -8.50 11.46
N ILE A 112 -4.26 -7.45 11.01
CA ILE A 112 -4.70 -6.61 9.90
C ILE A 112 -4.29 -7.26 8.57
N PRO A 113 -5.22 -7.59 7.67
CA PRO A 113 -4.88 -8.20 6.40
C PRO A 113 -4.15 -7.20 5.49
N TYR A 114 -2.95 -7.57 5.05
CA TYR A 114 -2.13 -6.69 4.20
C TYR A 114 -1.52 -7.42 3.00
N VAL A 115 -0.98 -6.63 2.08
CA VAL A 115 -0.25 -7.10 0.91
C VAL A 115 0.95 -6.20 0.69
N MET A 116 2.06 -6.78 0.26
CA MET A 116 3.26 -6.01 -0.06
C MET A 116 3.27 -5.57 -1.53
N VAL A 117 3.71 -4.34 -1.77
CA VAL A 117 3.83 -3.74 -3.09
C VAL A 117 5.23 -3.17 -3.28
N LEU A 118 6.00 -3.74 -4.19
CA LEU A 118 7.34 -3.27 -4.56
C LEU A 118 7.22 -2.19 -5.64
N THR A 119 7.52 -0.95 -5.28
CA THR A 119 7.38 0.22 -6.15
C THR A 119 8.68 0.55 -6.89
N LYS A 120 8.60 1.46 -7.88
CA LYS A 120 9.77 2.00 -8.60
C LYS A 120 10.65 0.93 -9.25
N ILE A 121 10.03 -0.16 -9.72
CA ILE A 121 10.77 -1.26 -10.35
C ILE A 121 11.54 -0.81 -11.61
N ASP A 122 11.10 0.29 -12.23
CA ASP A 122 11.78 0.96 -13.36
C ASP A 122 13.16 1.51 -12.99
N ARG A 123 13.45 1.70 -11.70
CA ARG A 123 14.72 2.28 -11.22
C ARG A 123 15.72 1.24 -10.73
N ALA A 124 15.29 0.00 -10.55
CA ALA A 124 16.15 -1.08 -10.06
C ALA A 124 16.77 -1.84 -11.22
N SER A 125 18.05 -2.22 -11.11
CA SER A 125 18.63 -3.16 -12.08
C SER A 125 17.95 -4.53 -11.94
N ARG A 126 17.90 -5.32 -13.02
CA ARG A 126 17.24 -6.63 -13.01
C ARG A 126 17.75 -7.55 -11.90
N GLY A 127 19.06 -7.56 -11.65
CA GLY A 127 19.68 -8.36 -10.59
C GLY A 127 19.30 -7.88 -9.18
N LEU A 128 19.29 -6.56 -8.95
CA LEU A 128 18.85 -5.99 -7.68
C LEU A 128 17.37 -6.25 -7.42
N LEU A 129 16.53 -6.08 -8.44
CA LEU A 129 15.10 -6.33 -8.34
C LEU A 129 14.82 -7.80 -8.00
N LEU A 130 15.48 -8.74 -8.68
CA LEU A 130 15.35 -10.17 -8.40
C LEU A 130 15.78 -10.50 -6.97
N LYS A 131 16.92 -9.97 -6.51
CA LYS A 131 17.38 -10.12 -5.13
C LYS A 131 16.31 -9.64 -4.14
N ASN A 132 15.81 -8.42 -4.31
CA ASN A 132 14.80 -7.84 -3.41
C ASN A 132 13.48 -8.63 -3.41
N VAL A 133 13.06 -9.15 -4.58
CA VAL A 133 11.87 -10.01 -4.68
C VAL A 133 12.05 -11.29 -3.87
N LEU A 134 13.19 -11.99 -4.03
CA LEU A 134 13.47 -13.23 -3.32
C LEU A 134 13.53 -12.99 -1.81
N GLU A 135 14.24 -11.95 -1.37
CA GLU A 135 14.32 -11.57 0.06
C GLU A 135 12.95 -11.29 0.67
N ILE A 136 12.09 -10.55 -0.04
CA ILE A 136 10.73 -10.24 0.44
C ILE A 136 9.85 -11.50 0.46
N GLN A 137 9.93 -12.35 -0.57
CA GLN A 137 9.14 -13.58 -0.61
C GLN A 137 9.55 -14.57 0.48
N GLU A 138 10.84 -14.71 0.75
CA GLU A 138 11.36 -15.51 1.86
C GLU A 138 10.91 -14.94 3.20
N PHE A 139 11.04 -13.63 3.41
CA PHE A 139 10.55 -12.96 4.60
C PHE A 139 9.04 -13.19 4.82
N VAL A 140 8.21 -13.00 3.80
CA VAL A 140 6.76 -13.24 3.89
C VAL A 140 6.46 -14.70 4.22
N LYS A 141 7.19 -15.65 3.62
CA LYS A 141 6.99 -17.07 3.88
C LYS A 141 7.36 -17.47 5.32
N GLU A 142 8.43 -16.89 5.86
CA GLU A 142 8.99 -17.32 7.14
C GLU A 142 8.51 -16.53 8.36
N LYS A 143 8.12 -15.27 8.16
CA LYS A 143 7.92 -14.31 9.25
C LYS A 143 6.50 -13.76 9.35
N THR A 144 5.60 -14.10 8.44
CA THR A 144 4.26 -13.50 8.39
C THR A 144 3.17 -14.55 8.22
N GLN A 145 1.96 -14.25 8.69
CA GLN A 145 0.79 -15.12 8.59
C GLN A 145 -0.39 -14.41 7.92
N GLY A 146 -0.53 -13.09 8.14
CA GLY A 146 -1.61 -12.26 7.59
C GLY A 146 -1.31 -11.64 6.22
N CYS A 147 -0.08 -11.75 5.74
CA CYS A 147 0.33 -11.21 4.44
C CYS A 147 -0.26 -11.99 3.27
N PHE A 148 -0.84 -11.29 2.30
CA PHE A 148 -1.22 -11.89 1.03
C PHE A 148 0.05 -12.39 0.29
N PRO A 149 0.12 -13.68 -0.13
CA PRO A 149 1.36 -14.28 -0.62
C PRO A 149 1.94 -13.65 -1.90
N GLN A 150 1.08 -13.09 -2.76
CA GLN A 150 1.54 -12.48 -4.02
C GLN A 150 2.12 -11.09 -3.76
N LEU A 151 3.42 -10.94 -4.00
CA LEU A 151 4.08 -9.65 -4.10
C LEU A 151 3.69 -8.95 -5.40
N PHE A 152 3.28 -7.68 -5.32
CA PHE A 152 2.97 -6.87 -6.50
C PHE A 152 4.16 -6.00 -6.87
N LEU A 153 4.67 -6.15 -8.09
CA LEU A 153 5.74 -5.30 -8.63
C LEU A 153 5.11 -4.20 -9.49
N VAL A 154 5.39 -2.93 -9.16
CA VAL A 154 4.77 -1.80 -9.85
C VAL A 154 5.76 -0.70 -10.21
N SER A 155 5.59 -0.14 -11.41
CA SER A 155 6.13 1.16 -11.79
C SER A 155 4.98 2.14 -12.02
N SER A 156 4.94 3.22 -11.24
CA SER A 156 4.00 4.32 -11.48
C SER A 156 4.39 5.19 -12.68
N LEU A 157 5.64 5.08 -13.15
CA LEU A 157 6.16 5.79 -14.31
C LEU A 157 5.77 5.06 -15.61
N GLU A 158 6.04 3.76 -15.66
CA GLU A 158 5.81 2.92 -16.83
C GLU A 158 4.43 2.26 -16.84
N PHE A 159 3.66 2.39 -15.76
CA PHE A 159 2.39 1.67 -15.51
C PHE A 159 2.50 0.14 -15.44
N SER A 160 3.72 -0.41 -15.51
CA SER A 160 4.01 -1.83 -15.29
C SER A 160 3.40 -2.31 -13.97
N GLY A 161 2.60 -3.39 -14.02
CA GLY A 161 1.92 -3.99 -12.86
C GLY A 161 0.77 -3.19 -12.24
N VAL A 162 0.58 -1.91 -12.59
CA VAL A 162 -0.46 -1.04 -12.01
C VAL A 162 -1.86 -1.55 -12.33
N HIS A 163 -2.08 -2.06 -13.55
CA HIS A 163 -3.38 -2.62 -13.94
C HIS A 163 -3.75 -3.88 -13.15
N LEU A 164 -2.78 -4.77 -12.92
CA LEU A 164 -2.98 -5.97 -12.10
C LEU A 164 -3.30 -5.59 -10.65
N LEU A 165 -2.57 -4.62 -10.09
CA LEU A 165 -2.85 -4.10 -8.75
C LEU A 165 -4.24 -3.45 -8.67
N ARG A 166 -4.66 -2.71 -9.70
CA ARG A 166 -6.00 -2.11 -9.78
C ARG A 166 -7.09 -3.18 -9.79
N CYS A 167 -6.91 -4.27 -10.54
CA CYS A 167 -7.80 -5.42 -10.49
C CYS A 167 -7.87 -6.02 -9.09
N PHE A 168 -6.73 -6.17 -8.41
CA PHE A 168 -6.72 -6.67 -7.03
C PHE A 168 -7.45 -5.73 -6.06
N VAL A 169 -7.29 -4.40 -6.18
CA VAL A 169 -8.08 -3.42 -5.38
C VAL A 169 -9.57 -3.60 -5.66
N ALA A 170 -9.98 -3.72 -6.93
CA ALA A 170 -11.39 -3.95 -7.28
C ALA A 170 -11.91 -5.26 -6.67
N HIS A 171 -11.08 -6.32 -6.64
CA HIS A 171 -11.45 -7.62 -6.09
C HIS A 171 -11.70 -7.53 -4.57
N VAL A 172 -10.74 -7.01 -3.81
CA VAL A 172 -10.84 -6.94 -2.34
C VAL A 172 -11.92 -5.96 -1.87
N THR A 173 -12.32 -5.02 -2.73
CA THR A 173 -13.42 -4.09 -2.46
C THR A 173 -14.77 -4.57 -3.00
N GLY A 174 -14.85 -5.75 -3.64
CA GLY A 174 -16.10 -6.31 -4.17
C GLY A 174 -16.64 -5.59 -5.41
N ASN A 175 -15.79 -4.88 -6.16
CA ASN A 175 -16.16 -4.10 -7.35
C ASN A 175 -15.63 -4.68 -8.67
N LEU A 176 -15.20 -5.94 -8.66
CA LEU A 176 -14.91 -6.69 -9.87
C LEU A 176 -16.22 -7.34 -10.35
N PRO A 177 -16.63 -7.18 -11.61
CA PRO A 177 -17.78 -7.91 -12.14
C PRO A 177 -17.53 -9.40 -11.95
N THR A 178 -18.33 -10.07 -11.13
CA THR A 178 -18.34 -11.52 -11.09
C THR A 178 -18.90 -12.00 -12.43
N VAL A 179 -18.09 -12.78 -13.15
CA VAL A 179 -18.60 -13.49 -14.33
C VAL A 179 -19.60 -14.53 -13.80
N GLY A 180 -20.89 -14.21 -13.85
CA GLY A 180 -21.99 -15.13 -13.56
C GLY A 180 -22.70 -14.89 -12.22
N THR A 181 -23.85 -14.22 -12.28
CA THR A 181 -25.11 -14.63 -11.63
C THR A 181 -26.22 -13.90 -12.36
N SER A 182 -26.48 -14.39 -13.57
CA SER A 182 -27.73 -14.24 -14.30
C SER A 182 -28.45 -15.58 -14.27
#